data_AF-A0A066XF39-F1
#
_entry.id   AF-A0A066XF39-F1
#
_cell.length_a   1.000
_cell.length_b   1.000
_cell.length_c   1.000
_cell.angle_alpha   90.00
_cell.angle_beta   90.00
_cell.angle_gamma   90.00
#
_symmetry.space_group_name_H-M   'P 1'
#
loop_
_entity.id
_entity.type
_entity.pdbx_description
1 polymer ?
#
loop_
_entity_poly.entity_id
_entity_poly.type
_entity_poly.pdbx_seq_one_letter_code
_entity_poly.pdbx_strand_id
1 'polypeptide(L)'
;MRISITPRMALIRSIFTVTISPSSSRRTTKYGNPDDPNIFRPNKKKPPCRDVVLLPKNGFAVIAFQTDNPGMWLMHCHIANHASAGLLLQIIERHAAANHPGRSNALDVAHTLCASWNSWAYDCKNYWPGNIGNESAPGYPSCADAVNLQNESGV
;
A
#
# COMPACT_ATOMS: atom_id res chain seq x y z
N MET A 1 11.99 9.11 5.47
CA MET A 1 10.86 8.55 4.70
C MET A 1 9.77 8.15 5.69
N ARG A 2 8.46 8.35 5.41
CA ARG A 2 7.35 7.99 6.31
C ARG A 2 6.68 6.71 5.78
N ILE A 3 6.50 5.67 6.60
CA ILE A 3 5.84 4.41 6.22
C ILE A 3 4.51 4.32 6.95
N SER A 4 3.42 4.08 6.24
CA SER A 4 2.07 3.91 6.78
C SER A 4 1.62 2.46 6.74
N ILE A 5 0.88 2.07 7.77
CA ILE A 5 0.13 0.81 7.85
C ILE A 5 -1.34 1.19 8.07
N THR A 6 -2.24 0.54 7.35
CA THR A 6 -3.68 0.84 7.37
C THR A 6 -4.29 0.82 8.79
N PRO A 7 -5.21 1.77 9.11
CA PRO A 7 -5.56 2.14 10.48
C PRO A 7 -6.31 1.08 11.31
N ARG A 8 -6.86 0.04 10.68
CA ARG A 8 -7.56 -1.03 11.42
C ARG A 8 -6.65 -2.13 11.98
N MET A 9 -5.37 -2.15 11.63
CA MET A 9 -4.37 -2.95 12.36
C MET A 9 -4.12 -2.43 13.78
N ALA A 10 -4.58 -1.21 14.12
CA ALA A 10 -4.20 -0.53 15.36
C ALA A 10 -5.25 -0.50 16.48
N LEU A 11 -6.45 -1.06 16.27
CA LEU A 11 -7.58 -0.85 17.19
C LEU A 11 -7.77 -1.91 18.29
N ILE A 12 -6.93 -2.95 18.38
CA ILE A 12 -7.08 -3.96 19.46
C ILE A 12 -5.71 -4.27 20.08
N ARG A 13 -5.42 -3.62 21.23
CA ARG A 13 -4.38 -3.99 22.23
C ARG A 13 -2.99 -4.41 21.73
N SER A 14 -2.57 -4.03 20.52
CA SER A 14 -1.28 -4.48 20.00
C SER A 14 -0.13 -3.67 20.61
N ILE A 15 0.87 -4.38 21.11
CA ILE A 15 2.15 -3.81 21.54
C ILE A 15 3.02 -3.72 20.30
N PHE A 16 3.29 -2.51 19.80
CA PHE A 16 4.10 -2.33 18.60
C PHE A 16 5.54 -2.03 18.99
N THR A 17 6.48 -2.91 18.65
CA THR A 17 7.90 -2.57 18.70
C THR A 17 8.31 -1.81 17.46
N VAL A 18 8.51 -0.48 17.60
CA VAL A 18 9.26 0.33 16.64
C VAL A 18 10.57 0.75 17.29
N THR A 19 11.69 0.19 16.82
CA THR A 19 13.02 0.68 17.19
C THR A 19 13.60 1.46 16.02
N ILE A 20 13.75 2.77 16.20
CA ILE A 20 14.40 3.67 15.25
C ILE A 20 15.81 3.91 15.78
N SER A 21 16.85 3.45 15.08
CA SER A 21 18.24 3.76 15.43
C SER A 21 18.65 5.08 14.76
N PRO A 22 18.90 6.18 15.51
CA PRO A 22 19.28 7.43 14.91
C PRO A 22 20.75 7.39 14.44
N SER A 23 20.94 7.74 13.18
CA SER A 23 22.23 8.04 12.55
C SER A 23 22.96 9.15 13.33
N SER A 24 23.96 8.77 14.12
CA SER A 24 25.01 9.68 14.57
C SER A 24 26.35 8.94 14.50
N SER A 25 27.23 9.46 13.62
CA SER A 25 28.63 9.09 13.37
C SER A 25 28.93 8.31 12.08
N ARG A 26 29.71 8.98 11.22
CA ARG A 26 30.30 8.56 9.95
C ARG A 26 31.07 7.24 10.11
N ARG A 27 30.46 6.11 9.75
CA ARG A 27 31.16 4.88 9.34
C ARG A 27 30.16 4.00 8.59
N THR A 28 30.48 3.65 7.35
CA THR A 28 29.65 2.91 6.39
C THR A 28 29.42 1.43 6.75
N THR A 29 29.53 1.05 8.02
CA THR A 29 29.34 -0.33 8.51
C THR A 29 28.56 -0.40 9.84
N LYS A 30 27.94 0.70 10.30
CA LYS A 30 27.41 0.82 11.68
C LYS A 30 25.94 0.42 11.87
N TYR A 31 25.26 -0.05 10.82
CA TYR A 31 24.01 -0.77 10.97
C TYR A 31 24.39 -2.25 10.89
N GLY A 32 24.60 -2.89 12.04
CA GLY A 32 24.90 -4.31 12.05
C GLY A 32 23.80 -5.09 11.38
N ASN A 33 24.12 -6.33 11.01
CA ASN A 33 23.15 -7.25 10.46
C ASN A 33 21.88 -7.25 11.35
N PRO A 34 20.68 -6.95 10.82
CA PRO A 34 19.45 -7.01 11.61
C PRO A 34 19.18 -8.41 12.18
N ASP A 35 19.79 -9.44 11.60
CA ASP A 35 19.76 -10.82 12.08
C ASP A 35 20.84 -11.11 13.13
N ASP A 36 21.75 -10.17 13.43
CA ASP A 36 22.73 -10.32 14.51
C ASP A 36 22.09 -9.92 15.86
N PRO A 37 21.78 -10.88 16.74
CA PRO A 37 21.16 -10.62 18.04
C PRO A 37 22.06 -9.82 18.99
N ASN A 38 23.36 -9.70 18.71
CA ASN A 38 24.30 -8.93 19.52
C ASN A 38 24.30 -7.44 19.14
N ILE A 39 23.91 -7.10 17.91
CA ILE A 39 23.89 -5.72 17.41
C ILE A 39 22.48 -5.12 17.47
N PHE A 40 21.43 -5.90 17.24
CA PHE A 40 20.05 -5.42 17.31
C PHE A 40 19.34 -5.88 18.59
N ARG A 41 19.04 -4.94 19.50
CA ARG A 41 18.30 -5.18 20.75
C ARG A 41 16.95 -4.45 20.72
N PRO A 42 15.87 -5.08 20.25
CA PRO A 42 14.55 -4.45 20.21
C PRO A 42 14.02 -4.19 21.64
N ASN A 43 13.36 -3.05 21.86
CA ASN A 43 12.65 -2.81 23.12
C ASN A 43 11.42 -3.73 23.21
N LYS A 44 11.53 -4.79 24.02
CA LYS A 44 10.47 -5.79 24.22
C LYS A 44 9.52 -5.47 25.38
N LYS A 45 9.83 -4.51 26.25
CA LYS A 45 9.05 -4.26 27.48
C LYS A 45 7.81 -3.41 27.26
N LYS A 46 7.98 -2.26 26.59
CA LYS A 46 6.88 -1.34 26.29
C LYS A 46 7.29 -0.41 25.15
N PRO A 47 7.25 -0.90 23.92
CA PRO A 47 7.61 -0.09 22.77
C PRO A 47 6.49 0.84 22.26
N PRO A 48 6.80 1.78 21.34
CA PRO A 48 5.83 2.71 20.78
C PRO A 48 4.81 2.06 19.82
N CYS A 49 3.54 2.12 20.20
CA CYS A 49 2.35 1.78 19.40
C CYS A 49 1.98 2.89 18.41
N ARG A 50 1.95 2.60 17.10
CA ARG A 50 1.49 3.53 16.04
C ARG A 50 1.31 2.83 14.68
N ASP A 51 0.55 3.47 13.80
CA ASP A 51 0.34 3.08 12.39
C ASP A 51 1.44 3.58 11.44
N VAL A 52 2.17 4.62 11.82
CA VAL A 52 3.12 5.30 10.94
C VAL A 52 4.46 5.56 11.61
N VAL A 53 5.56 5.18 10.94
CA VAL A 53 6.93 5.38 11.44
C VAL A 53 7.79 6.12 10.42
N LEU A 54 8.82 6.82 10.90
CA LEU A 54 9.86 7.35 10.02
C LEU A 54 10.93 6.26 9.81
N LEU A 55 11.15 5.89 8.55
CA LEU A 55 12.31 5.11 8.12
C LEU A 55 13.53 6.05 8.03
N PRO A 56 14.60 5.81 8.82
CA PRO A 56 15.84 6.56 8.75
C PRO A 56 16.54 6.42 7.40
N LYS A 57 17.27 7.46 6.99
CA LYS A 57 18.14 7.39 5.81
C LYS A 57 19.25 6.36 6.05
N ASN A 58 19.43 5.43 5.11
CA ASN A 58 20.42 4.36 5.18
C ASN A 58 20.32 3.48 6.44
N GLY A 59 19.16 3.43 7.07
CA GLY A 59 18.92 2.59 8.25
C GLY A 59 17.75 1.64 8.02
N PHE A 60 17.24 1.08 9.11
CA PHE A 60 16.10 0.17 9.09
C PHE A 60 15.11 0.53 10.20
N ALA A 61 13.89 0.02 10.07
CA ALA A 61 12.89 0.00 11.11
C ALA A 61 12.46 -1.45 11.29
N VAL A 62 12.42 -1.92 12.54
CA VAL A 62 11.82 -3.21 12.89
C VAL A 62 10.43 -2.93 13.39
N ILE A 63 9.46 -3.64 12.81
CA ILE A 63 8.03 -3.52 13.10
C ILE A 63 7.54 -4.91 13.48
N ALA A 64 6.82 -5.00 14.59
CA ALA A 64 6.11 -6.20 15.01
C ALA A 64 4.62 -5.89 15.10
N PHE A 65 3.79 -6.79 14.57
CA PHE A 65 2.35 -6.75 14.67
C PHE A 65 1.81 -8.15 14.97
N GLN A 66 0.68 -8.22 15.66
CA GLN A 66 -0.02 -9.47 15.92
C GLN A 66 -0.93 -9.78 14.73
N THR A 67 -0.99 -11.04 14.30
CA THR A 67 -1.89 -11.47 13.22
C THR A 67 -3.27 -11.83 13.77
N ASP A 68 -3.97 -10.86 14.32
CA ASP A 68 -5.31 -10.99 14.92
C ASP A 68 -6.45 -10.40 14.07
N ASN A 69 -6.15 -9.87 12.87
CA ASN A 69 -7.09 -9.18 12.00
C ASN A 69 -7.01 -9.67 10.54
N PRO A 70 -7.73 -10.75 10.18
CA PRO A 70 -7.69 -11.32 8.83
C PRO A 70 -8.05 -10.30 7.75
N GLY A 71 -7.24 -10.21 6.70
CA GLY A 71 -7.47 -9.25 5.63
C GLY A 71 -6.29 -9.05 4.69
N MET A 72 -6.40 -8.05 3.83
CA MET A 72 -5.34 -7.57 2.95
C MET A 72 -4.94 -6.17 3.40
N TRP A 73 -3.70 -6.00 3.84
CA TRP A 73 -3.21 -4.78 4.47
C TRP A 73 -2.07 -4.18 3.67
N LEU A 74 -2.15 -2.87 3.41
CA LEU A 74 -1.11 -2.16 2.69
C LEU A 74 -0.09 -1.55 3.66
N MET A 75 1.18 -1.78 3.38
CA MET A 75 2.32 -1.09 3.97
C MET A 75 3.03 -0.31 2.87
N HIS A 76 3.12 1.01 2.97
CA HIS A 76 3.69 1.81 1.89
C HIS A 76 4.40 3.07 2.38
N CYS A 77 5.19 3.69 1.51
CA CYS A 77 5.67 5.04 1.76
C CYS A 77 4.51 6.04 1.73
N HIS A 78 4.34 6.86 2.76
CA HIS A 78 3.31 7.90 2.79
C HIS A 78 3.69 9.18 2.00
N ILE A 79 4.73 9.12 1.15
CA ILE A 79 5.05 10.17 0.18
C ILE A 79 4.44 9.72 -1.15
N ALA A 80 3.49 10.50 -1.68
CA ALA A 80 2.67 10.11 -2.82
C ALA A 80 3.50 9.60 -4.02
N ASN A 81 4.54 10.35 -4.41
CA ASN A 81 5.42 9.98 -5.51
C ASN A 81 6.17 8.66 -5.29
N HIS A 82 6.53 8.33 -4.04
CA HIS A 82 7.19 7.05 -3.75
C HIS A 82 6.17 5.90 -3.75
N ALA A 83 4.96 6.13 -3.22
CA ALA A 83 3.89 5.14 -3.26
C ALA A 83 3.49 4.80 -4.70
N SER A 84 3.24 5.82 -5.53
CA SER A 84 2.85 5.65 -6.93
C SER A 84 3.99 5.09 -7.79
N ALA A 85 5.25 5.30 -7.40
CA ALA A 85 6.41 4.64 -8.02
C ALA A 85 6.61 3.19 -7.56
N GLY A 86 5.71 2.63 -6.75
CA GLY A 86 5.73 1.21 -6.37
C GLY A 86 6.38 0.91 -5.01
N LEU A 87 6.67 1.90 -4.17
CA LEU A 87 7.19 1.66 -2.81
C LEU A 87 6.04 1.27 -1.86
N LEU A 88 5.57 0.04 -2.04
CA LEU A 88 4.49 -0.58 -1.29
C LEU A 88 4.73 -2.09 -1.13
N LEU A 89 4.07 -2.66 -0.13
CA LEU A 89 3.99 -4.08 0.17
C LEU A 89 2.56 -4.36 0.61
N GLN A 90 2.01 -5.49 0.19
CA GLN A 90 0.71 -5.96 0.64
C GLN A 90 0.86 -7.23 1.48
N ILE A 91 0.27 -7.22 2.67
CA ILE A 91 0.28 -8.33 3.61
C ILE A 91 -1.10 -9.00 3.55
N ILE A 92 -1.14 -10.28 3.17
CA ILE A 92 -2.35 -11.10 3.22
C ILE A 92 -2.34 -11.86 4.54
N GLU A 93 -3.11 -11.37 5.51
CA GLU A 93 -3.17 -11.92 6.84
C GLU A 93 -4.30 -12.95 6.95
N ARG A 94 -3.96 -14.17 7.37
CA ARG A 94 -4.93 -15.26 7.63
C ARG A 94 -5.95 -15.42 6.50
N HIS A 95 -5.48 -15.63 5.27
CA HIS A 95 -6.29 -15.70 4.04
C HIS A 95 -7.59 -16.51 4.18
N ALA A 96 -7.54 -17.71 4.78
CA ALA A 96 -8.73 -18.54 4.96
C ALA A 96 -9.80 -17.92 5.88
N ALA A 97 -9.37 -17.20 6.92
CA ALA A 97 -10.29 -16.49 7.82
C ALA A 97 -10.77 -15.16 7.21
N ALA A 98 -9.95 -14.52 6.38
CA ALA A 98 -10.31 -13.32 5.63
C ALA A 98 -11.34 -13.65 4.54
N ASN A 99 -11.17 -14.79 3.87
CA ASN A 99 -12.10 -15.33 2.88
C ASN A 99 -13.22 -16.13 3.57
N HIS A 100 -13.97 -15.47 4.45
CA HIS A 100 -15.11 -16.11 5.10
C HIS A 100 -16.22 -16.33 4.07
N PRO A 101 -16.75 -17.55 3.91
CA PRO A 101 -17.92 -17.80 3.08
C PRO A 101 -19.13 -17.14 3.75
N GLY A 102 -19.52 -15.96 3.27
CA GLY A 102 -20.62 -15.18 3.84
C GLY A 102 -20.84 -13.90 3.06
N ARG A 103 -22.11 -13.61 2.72
CA ARG A 103 -22.47 -12.36 2.08
C ARG A 103 -22.44 -11.24 3.12
N SER A 104 -21.79 -10.12 2.79
CA SER A 104 -21.80 -8.92 3.62
C SER A 104 -22.20 -7.72 2.78
N ASN A 105 -22.81 -6.70 3.41
CA ASN A 105 -23.13 -5.45 2.72
C ASN A 105 -21.88 -4.80 2.11
N ALA A 106 -20.72 -4.91 2.78
CA ALA A 106 -19.46 -4.38 2.26
C ALA A 106 -19.02 -5.10 0.97
N LEU A 107 -19.21 -6.42 0.90
CA LEU A 107 -18.90 -7.21 -0.31
C LEU A 107 -19.86 -6.84 -1.45
N ASP A 108 -21.14 -6.65 -1.16
CA ASP A 108 -22.13 -6.23 -2.17
C ASP A 108 -21.83 -4.84 -2.73
N VAL A 109 -21.43 -3.90 -1.87
CA VAL A 109 -20.98 -2.56 -2.27
C VAL A 109 -19.70 -2.66 -3.11
N ALA A 110 -18.75 -3.49 -2.73
CA ALA A 110 -17.52 -3.69 -3.50
C ALA A 110 -17.81 -4.25 -4.90
N HIS A 111 -18.66 -5.27 -5.02
CA HIS A 111 -19.07 -5.82 -6.31
C HIS A 111 -19.76 -4.77 -7.19
N THR A 112 -20.63 -3.96 -6.60
CA THR A 112 -21.31 -2.87 -7.32
C THR A 112 -20.32 -1.82 -7.80
N LEU A 113 -19.37 -1.42 -6.95
CA LEU A 113 -18.33 -0.46 -7.33
C LEU A 113 -17.44 -1.01 -8.45
N CYS A 114 -17.04 -2.29 -8.38
CA CYS A 114 -16.28 -2.93 -9.45
C CYS A 114 -17.05 -2.93 -10.77
N ALA A 115 -18.35 -3.25 -10.76
CA ALA A 115 -19.17 -3.22 -11.97
C ALA A 115 -19.28 -1.81 -12.57
N SER A 116 -19.52 -0.80 -11.73
CA SER A 116 -19.58 0.61 -12.14
C SER A 116 -18.23 1.11 -12.67
N TRP A 117 -17.13 0.76 -12.00
CA TRP A 117 -15.78 1.11 -12.43
C TRP A 117 -15.45 0.49 -13.78
N ASN A 118 -15.77 -0.79 -13.98
CA ASN A 118 -15.55 -1.48 -15.25
C ASN A 118 -16.29 -0.79 -16.39
N SER A 119 -17.55 -0.39 -16.18
CA SER A 119 -18.31 0.36 -17.19
C SER A 119 -17.70 1.74 -17.48
N TRP A 120 -17.19 2.43 -16.46
CA TRP A 120 -16.61 3.77 -16.62
C TRP A 120 -15.23 3.71 -17.29
N ALA A 121 -14.36 2.81 -16.82
CA ALA A 121 -12.97 2.69 -17.26
C ALA A 121 -12.84 2.21 -18.70
N TYR A 122 -13.80 1.42 -19.21
CA TYR A 122 -13.78 0.96 -20.60
C TYR A 122 -14.63 1.82 -21.56
N ASP A 123 -15.21 2.93 -21.08
CA ASP A 123 -15.87 3.90 -21.94
C ASP A 123 -14.91 5.03 -22.31
N CYS A 124 -14.44 5.00 -23.56
CA CYS A 124 -13.52 5.98 -24.13
C CYS A 124 -13.99 7.43 -24.03
N LYS A 125 -15.31 7.69 -23.86
CA LYS A 125 -15.85 9.04 -23.68
C LYS A 125 -15.43 9.65 -22.34
N ASN A 126 -15.09 8.82 -21.35
CA ASN A 126 -14.61 9.27 -20.04
C ASN A 126 -13.12 9.65 -20.05
N TYR A 127 -12.40 9.37 -21.14
CA TYR A 127 -10.97 9.65 -21.21
C TYR A 127 -10.75 11.12 -21.52
N TRP A 128 -9.80 11.76 -20.86
CA TRP A 128 -9.41 13.13 -21.16
C TRP A 128 -9.02 13.27 -22.64
N PRO A 129 -9.56 14.25 -23.40
CA PRO A 129 -10.31 15.45 -22.98
C PRO A 129 -11.85 15.33 -23.01
N GLY A 130 -12.41 14.12 -23.07
CA GLY A 130 -13.86 13.87 -23.11
C GLY A 130 -14.50 13.92 -24.51
N ASN A 131 -13.67 14.02 -25.55
CA ASN A 131 -14.08 14.18 -26.95
C ASN A 131 -13.51 13.08 -27.88
N ILE A 132 -12.93 12.01 -27.29
CA ILE A 132 -12.35 10.91 -28.05
C ILE A 132 -13.45 10.19 -28.84
N GLY A 133 -13.25 10.01 -30.15
CA GLY A 133 -14.23 9.39 -31.04
C GLY A 133 -15.29 10.35 -31.61
N ASN A 134 -15.21 11.66 -31.34
CA ASN A 134 -15.91 12.62 -32.19
C ASN A 134 -15.03 12.92 -33.42
N GLU A 135 -15.66 12.98 -34.59
CA GLU A 135 -15.04 13.38 -35.85
C GLU A 135 -14.60 14.86 -35.88
N SER A 136 -14.87 15.59 -34.78
CA SER A 136 -14.64 17.03 -34.62
C SER A 136 -13.35 17.39 -33.88
N ALA A 137 -12.60 16.41 -33.35
CA ALA A 137 -11.35 16.63 -32.62
C ALA A 137 -10.14 16.02 -33.36
N PRO A 138 -9.69 16.66 -34.47
CA PRO A 138 -8.52 16.20 -35.20
C PRO A 138 -7.28 16.26 -34.31
N GLY A 139 -6.71 15.09 -33.99
CA GLY A 139 -5.51 14.96 -33.13
C GLY A 139 -5.64 13.96 -31.97
N TYR A 140 -6.84 13.43 -31.71
CA TYR A 140 -7.06 12.39 -30.71
C TYR A 140 -7.28 11.01 -31.35
N PRO A 141 -6.87 9.90 -30.67
CA PRO A 141 -7.11 8.55 -31.15
C PRO A 141 -8.60 8.25 -31.31
N SER A 142 -8.96 7.24 -32.11
CA SER A 142 -10.33 6.74 -32.12
C SER A 142 -10.69 6.12 -30.76
N CYS A 143 -11.98 5.97 -30.48
CA CYS A 143 -12.44 5.27 -29.28
C CYS A 143 -11.84 3.85 -29.17
N ALA A 144 -11.70 3.14 -30.29
CA ALA A 144 -11.12 1.80 -30.35
C ALA A 144 -9.62 1.80 -29.99
N ASP A 145 -8.87 2.79 -30.46
CA ASP A 145 -7.44 2.91 -30.17
C ASP A 145 -7.20 3.38 -28.73
N ALA A 146 -8.07 4.22 -28.19
CA ALA A 146 -7.96 4.74 -26.83
C ALA A 146 -8.12 3.64 -25.76
N VAL A 147 -9.02 2.66 -25.99
CA VAL A 147 -9.18 1.50 -25.11
C VAL A 147 -7.93 0.61 -25.11
N ASN A 148 -7.30 0.44 -26.28
CA ASN A 148 -6.06 -0.35 -26.38
C ASN A 148 -4.90 0.32 -25.61
N LEU A 149 -4.79 1.65 -25.65
CA LEU A 149 -3.76 2.39 -24.91
C LEU A 149 -3.90 2.22 -23.38
N GLN A 150 -5.13 2.14 -22.86
CA GLN A 150 -5.33 1.86 -21.43
C GLN A 150 -4.88 0.45 -21.06
N ASN A 151 -5.25 -0.55 -21.86
CA ASN A 151 -4.85 -1.93 -21.64
C ASN A 151 -3.31 -2.13 -21.68
N GLU A 152 -2.61 -1.35 -22.51
CA GLU A 152 -1.13 -1.38 -22.60
C GLU A 152 -0.45 -0.63 -21.46
N SER A 153 -1.14 0.32 -20.80
CA SER A 153 -0.61 1.02 -19.63
C SER A 153 -0.59 0.17 -18.35
N GLY A 154 -1.12 -1.06 -18.39
CA GLY A 154 -1.02 -2.04 -17.30
C GLY A 154 -1.74 -1.63 -16.02
N VAL A 155 -2.78 -0.80 -16.12
CA VAL A 155 -3.74 -0.54 -15.04
C VAL A 155 -4.89 -1.54 -15.13
#